data_AF-A0A1F0BQG0-F1
#
_entry.id   AF-A0A1F0BQG0-F1
#
_cell.length_a   1.000
_cell.length_b   1.000
_cell.length_c   1.000
_cell.angle_alpha   90.00
_cell.angle_beta   90.00
_cell.angle_gamma   90.00
#
_symmetry.space_group_name_H-M   'P 1'
#
loop_
_entity.id
_entity.type
_entity.pdbx_description
1 polymer ?
#
loop_
_entity_poly.entity_id
_entity_poly.type
_entity_poly.pdbx_seq_one_letter_code
_entity_poly.pdbx_strand_id
1 'polypeptide(L)'
;MKIGMRTPSLKKSLKARTTSKWKRQTKKALIPGYGQKGVGWIKNPKKALYNKVYHKTTFGLSDLFTPSKKRMKKTTKNQTSTKSTKKYTAKNYKEAGIVLIVIGSIFLFLFPPLGFFLFITGFISYIISYLTLKHEKNKRKDI
;
A
#
# COMPACT_ATOMS: atom_id res chain seq x y z
N MET A 1 -2.97 31.98 25.12
CA MET A 1 -3.41 31.45 23.79
C MET A 1 -3.26 32.56 22.77
N LYS A 2 -3.02 32.25 21.49
CA LYS A 2 -3.02 33.26 20.41
C LYS A 2 -4.38 33.27 19.72
N ILE A 3 -4.85 34.45 19.33
CA ILE A 3 -6.05 34.63 18.51
C ILE A 3 -5.60 35.25 17.17
N GLY A 4 -6.17 34.80 16.05
CA GLY A 4 -5.87 35.35 14.72
C GLY A 4 -4.94 34.50 13.83
N MET A 5 -4.13 35.15 12.99
CA MET A 5 -3.39 34.46 11.92
C MET A 5 -2.23 33.60 12.44
N ARG A 6 -2.16 32.35 11.96
CA ARG A 6 -1.02 31.45 12.17
C ARG A 6 0.12 31.84 11.23
N THR A 7 1.34 31.84 11.77
CA THR A 7 2.54 32.15 10.98
C THR A 7 2.85 31.00 10.01
N PRO A 8 2.73 31.20 8.69
CA PRO A 8 3.15 30.20 7.72
C PRO A 8 4.68 30.07 7.72
N SER A 9 5.20 28.88 7.37
CA SER A 9 6.64 28.70 7.19
C SER A 9 6.91 27.72 6.04
N LEU A 10 7.50 28.22 4.96
CA LEU A 10 7.74 27.45 3.73
C LEU A 10 8.70 26.29 3.97
N LYS A 11 9.79 26.53 4.70
CA LYS A 11 10.77 25.49 5.07
C LYS A 11 10.10 24.32 5.82
N LYS A 12 9.22 24.61 6.79
CA LYS A 12 8.51 23.56 7.54
C LYS A 12 7.49 22.85 6.67
N SER A 13 6.79 23.58 5.78
CA SER A 13 5.84 23.01 4.83
C SER A 13 6.51 22.02 3.86
N LEU A 14 7.62 22.41 3.23
CA LEU A 14 8.35 21.54 2.29
C LEU A 14 8.91 20.31 3.01
N LYS A 15 9.55 20.50 4.17
CA LYS A 15 10.08 19.39 4.99
C LYS A 15 8.96 18.46 5.45
N ALA A 16 7.74 18.97 5.72
CA ALA A 16 6.56 18.18 6.05
C ALA A 16 6.17 17.23 4.92
N ARG A 17 6.37 17.64 3.67
CA ARG A 17 6.00 16.88 2.46
C ARG A 17 7.07 15.88 2.02
N THR A 18 8.36 16.19 2.23
CA THR A 18 9.49 15.35 1.81
C THR A 18 10.02 14.48 2.95
N THR A 19 11.19 14.79 3.50
CA THR A 19 11.97 13.94 4.41
C THR A 19 11.19 13.52 5.64
N SER A 20 10.40 14.42 6.23
CA SER A 20 9.67 14.09 7.46
C SER A 20 8.45 13.18 7.20
N LYS A 21 7.90 13.18 5.98
CA LYS A 21 6.82 12.26 5.59
C LYS A 21 7.35 10.83 5.63
N TRP A 22 8.50 10.60 5.01
CA TRP A 22 9.15 9.29 4.99
C TRP A 22 9.50 8.80 6.41
N LYS A 23 10.12 9.67 7.23
CA LYS A 23 10.41 9.36 8.64
C LYS A 23 9.16 9.01 9.47
N ARG A 24 8.00 9.61 9.17
CA ARG A 24 6.74 9.26 9.86
C ARG A 24 6.18 7.92 9.40
N GLN A 25 6.32 7.59 8.11
CA GLN A 25 5.87 6.32 7.55
C GLN A 25 6.66 5.14 8.13
N THR A 26 7.99 5.26 8.20
CA THR A 26 8.84 4.23 8.80
C THR A 26 8.49 4.00 10.28
N LYS A 27 8.37 5.08 11.07
CA LYS A 27 7.94 4.97 12.48
C LYS A 27 6.55 4.35 12.64
N LYS A 28 5.63 4.63 11.73
CA LYS A 28 4.28 4.05 11.77
C LYS A 28 4.28 2.54 11.47
N ALA A 29 5.21 2.08 10.63
CA ALA A 29 5.36 0.65 10.31
C ALA A 29 6.02 -0.13 11.47
N LEU A 30 6.96 0.50 12.16
CA LEU A 30 7.75 -0.16 13.21
C LEU A 30 7.12 -0.07 14.60
N ILE A 31 6.48 1.04 14.94
CA ILE A 31 5.99 1.29 16.30
C ILE A 31 4.46 1.13 16.34
N PRO A 32 3.93 0.10 17.02
CA PRO A 32 2.49 -0.04 17.21
C PRO A 32 1.96 1.16 18.01
N GLY A 33 0.80 1.70 17.61
CA GLY A 33 0.22 2.87 18.25
C GLY A 33 0.76 4.24 17.76
N TYR A 34 1.85 4.30 16.99
CA TYR A 34 2.38 5.57 16.50
C TYR A 34 1.47 6.21 15.45
N GLY A 35 1.10 7.48 15.65
CA GLY A 35 0.28 8.24 14.71
C GLY A 35 -1.19 7.83 14.62
N GLN A 36 -1.68 7.01 15.56
CA GLN A 36 -3.10 6.68 15.67
C GLN A 36 -3.91 7.89 16.19
N LYS A 37 -5.17 7.98 15.76
CA LYS A 37 -6.10 9.03 16.21
C LYS A 37 -6.40 8.82 17.70
N GLY A 38 -6.47 9.89 18.48
CA GLY A 38 -6.83 9.82 19.91
C GLY A 38 -5.64 9.63 20.88
N VAL A 39 -4.52 9.06 20.43
CA VAL A 39 -3.32 8.82 21.28
C VAL A 39 -2.80 10.10 21.96
N GLY A 40 -2.98 11.26 21.33
CA GLY A 40 -2.61 12.55 21.93
C GLY A 40 -3.37 12.89 23.22
N TRP A 41 -4.64 12.48 23.33
CA TRP A 41 -5.45 12.69 24.53
C TRP A 41 -5.01 11.78 25.68
N ILE A 42 -4.63 10.55 25.37
CA ILE A 42 -4.13 9.58 26.36
C ILE A 42 -2.72 9.99 26.83
N LYS A 43 -1.82 10.33 25.90
CA LYS A 43 -0.42 10.66 26.23
C LYS A 43 -0.25 12.05 26.86
N ASN A 44 -0.98 13.05 26.39
CA ASN A 44 -0.87 14.42 26.91
C ASN A 44 -2.18 15.20 26.73
N PRO A 45 -3.15 15.04 27.66
CA PRO A 45 -4.46 15.67 27.57
C PRO A 45 -4.40 17.20 27.60
N LYS A 46 -3.51 17.78 28.43
CA LYS A 46 -3.32 19.24 28.53
C LYS A 46 -2.93 19.86 27.18
N LYS A 47 -1.95 19.25 26.49
CA LYS A 47 -1.52 19.69 25.16
C LYS A 47 -2.58 19.45 24.08
N ALA A 48 -3.31 18.34 24.17
CA ALA A 48 -4.41 18.06 23.26
C ALA A 48 -5.52 19.13 23.36
N LEU A 49 -5.89 19.53 24.58
CA LEU A 49 -6.85 20.59 24.82
C LEU A 49 -6.34 21.95 24.31
N TYR A 50 -5.10 22.31 24.64
CA TYR A 50 -4.49 23.55 24.17
C TYR A 50 -4.48 23.65 22.63
N ASN A 51 -4.04 22.60 21.94
CA ASN A 51 -4.02 22.56 20.48
C ASN A 51 -5.43 22.67 19.90
N LYS A 52 -6.44 22.06 20.54
CA LYS A 52 -7.84 22.14 20.11
C LYS A 52 -8.36 23.57 20.18
N VAL A 53 -8.09 24.30 21.26
CA VAL A 53 -8.49 25.70 21.38
C VAL A 53 -7.68 26.58 20.43
N TYR A 54 -6.36 26.40 20.35
CA TYR A 54 -5.50 27.12 19.40
C TYR A 54 -6.03 27.00 17.96
N HIS A 55 -6.41 25.81 17.51
CA HIS A 55 -6.93 25.61 16.16
C HIS A 55 -8.33 26.20 15.93
N LYS A 56 -9.13 26.41 17.00
CA LYS A 56 -10.44 27.07 16.92
C LYS A 56 -10.33 28.60 16.91
N THR A 57 -9.36 29.15 17.64
CA THR A 57 -9.18 30.60 17.81
C THR A 57 -8.21 31.23 16.82
N THR A 58 -7.59 30.43 15.96
CA THR A 58 -6.65 30.90 14.93
C THR A 58 -7.07 30.45 13.54
N PHE A 59 -6.63 31.17 12.51
CA PHE A 59 -6.86 30.82 11.10
C PHE A 59 -5.53 30.87 10.33
N GLY A 60 -5.41 30.11 9.23
CA GLY A 60 -4.24 30.13 8.37
C GLY A 60 -4.59 30.44 6.91
N LEU A 61 -3.59 30.80 6.11
CA LEU A 61 -3.76 31.01 4.66
C LEU A 61 -4.41 29.80 3.98
N SER A 62 -4.04 28.58 4.37
CA SER A 62 -4.67 27.36 3.85
C SER A 62 -6.17 27.32 4.07
N ASP A 63 -6.65 27.82 5.22
CA ASP A 63 -8.07 27.78 5.59
C ASP A 63 -8.89 28.79 4.78
N LEU A 64 -8.24 29.84 4.26
CA LEU A 64 -8.85 30.85 3.39
C LEU A 64 -8.86 30.42 1.91
N PHE A 65 -7.79 29.77 1.44
CA PHE A 65 -7.67 29.33 0.05
C PHE A 65 -8.34 27.99 -0.25
N THR A 66 -8.59 27.12 0.75
CA THR A 66 -9.47 25.98 0.53
C THR A 66 -10.91 26.37 0.86
N PRO A 67 -11.83 26.48 -0.12
CA PRO A 67 -13.22 26.70 0.18
C PRO A 67 -13.70 25.58 1.10
N SER A 68 -14.31 25.97 2.21
CA SER A 68 -14.81 25.13 3.29
C SER A 68 -15.54 23.89 2.74
N LYS A 69 -14.80 22.79 2.53
CA LYS A 69 -15.43 21.49 2.32
C LYS A 69 -15.97 21.11 3.69
N LYS A 70 -17.29 21.33 3.89
CA LYS A 70 -18.05 20.75 5.02
C LYS A 70 -17.55 19.32 5.19
N ARG A 71 -16.80 19.09 6.27
CA ARG A 71 -16.14 17.81 6.55
C ARG A 71 -17.23 16.82 6.92
N MET A 72 -17.86 16.22 5.92
CA MET A 72 -18.83 15.14 6.11
C MET A 72 -18.13 14.03 6.90
N LYS A 73 -18.61 13.79 8.12
CA LYS A 73 -18.05 12.86 9.09
C LYS A 73 -18.27 11.45 8.54
N LYS A 74 -17.34 10.95 7.72
CA LYS A 74 -17.38 9.58 7.19
C LYS A 74 -17.06 8.63 8.35
N THR A 75 -18.10 8.08 8.96
CA THR A 75 -18.01 6.99 9.94
C THR A 75 -17.30 5.82 9.27
N THR A 76 -16.05 5.57 9.66
CA THR A 76 -15.26 4.45 9.16
C THR A 76 -15.79 3.17 9.80
N LYS A 77 -16.68 2.46 9.10
CA LYS A 77 -17.02 1.07 9.40
C LYS A 77 -15.79 0.24 9.02
N ASN A 78 -15.20 -0.46 9.98
CA ASN A 78 -14.08 -1.37 9.74
C ASN A 78 -14.53 -2.45 8.75
N GLN A 79 -14.04 -2.39 7.51
CA GLN A 79 -14.19 -3.47 6.55
C GLN A 79 -12.99 -4.41 6.74
N THR A 80 -13.25 -5.53 7.39
CA THR A 80 -12.42 -6.72 7.32
C THR A 80 -12.35 -7.14 5.85
N SER A 81 -11.19 -6.99 5.23
CA SER A 81 -10.98 -7.45 3.86
C SER A 81 -10.85 -8.98 3.87
N THR A 82 -11.95 -9.68 3.60
CA THR A 82 -11.88 -11.03 3.05
C THR A 82 -11.25 -10.90 1.65
N LYS A 83 -9.95 -11.19 1.55
CA LYS A 83 -9.26 -11.29 0.26
C LYS A 83 -9.91 -12.43 -0.51
N SER A 84 -10.74 -12.10 -1.49
CA SER A 84 -11.23 -13.06 -2.47
C SER A 84 -10.02 -13.65 -3.20
N THR A 85 -9.81 -14.95 -3.03
CA THR A 85 -8.83 -15.71 -3.79
C THR A 85 -9.34 -15.75 -5.23
N LYS A 86 -8.69 -14.99 -6.12
CA LYS A 86 -8.96 -15.10 -7.58
C LYS A 86 -8.73 -16.55 -7.98
N LYS A 87 -9.78 -17.22 -8.47
CA LYS A 87 -9.67 -18.56 -9.06
C LYS A 87 -8.92 -18.44 -10.39
N TYR A 88 -7.65 -18.82 -10.41
CA TYR A 88 -6.83 -18.87 -11.62
C TYR A 88 -7.34 -20.03 -12.50
N THR A 89 -7.70 -19.72 -13.74
CA THR A 89 -8.18 -20.72 -14.71
C THR A 89 -7.01 -21.44 -15.34
N ALA A 90 -7.26 -22.64 -15.86
CA ALA A 90 -6.21 -23.48 -16.41
C ALA A 90 -5.45 -22.85 -17.60
N LYS A 91 -6.12 -21.98 -18.34
CA LYS A 91 -5.52 -21.26 -19.45
C LYS A 91 -4.48 -20.22 -18.98
N ASN A 92 -4.72 -19.60 -17.83
CA ASN A 92 -3.87 -18.54 -17.27
C ASN A 92 -2.51 -19.06 -16.82
N TYR A 93 -2.41 -20.31 -16.34
CA TYR A 93 -1.11 -20.87 -15.94
C TYR A 93 -0.20 -21.15 -17.14
N LYS A 94 -0.78 -21.43 -18.32
CA LYS A 94 -0.02 -21.76 -19.52
C LYS A 94 0.62 -20.49 -20.09
N GLU A 95 -0.16 -19.42 -20.15
CA GLU A 95 0.29 -18.09 -20.57
C GLU A 95 1.32 -17.52 -19.58
N ALA A 96 1.08 -17.63 -18.27
CA ALA A 96 2.02 -17.17 -17.24
C ALA A 96 3.35 -17.96 -17.26
N GLY A 97 3.31 -19.28 -17.49
CA GLY A 97 4.51 -20.11 -17.58
C GLY A 97 5.40 -19.73 -18.76
N ILE A 98 4.82 -19.44 -19.93
CA ILE A 98 5.57 -18.98 -21.10
C ILE A 98 6.25 -17.63 -20.83
N VAL A 99 5.52 -16.69 -20.23
CA VAL A 99 6.08 -15.37 -19.88
C VAL A 99 7.24 -15.48 -18.88
N LEU A 100 7.13 -16.38 -17.90
CA LEU A 100 8.16 -16.61 -16.88
C LEU A 100 9.43 -17.25 -17.49
N ILE A 101 9.26 -18.15 -18.47
CA ILE A 101 10.37 -18.74 -19.23
C ILE A 101 11.12 -17.67 -20.05
N VAL A 102 10.38 -16.78 -20.74
CA VAL A 102 10.98 -15.69 -21.53
C VAL A 102 11.74 -14.73 -20.63
N ILE A 103 11.14 -14.29 -19.52
CA ILE A 103 11.78 -13.42 -18.53
C ILE A 103 13.02 -14.10 -17.92
N GLY A 104 12.91 -15.37 -17.53
CA GLY A 104 14.03 -16.15 -16.99
C GLY A 104 15.20 -16.28 -17.96
N SER A 105 14.93 -16.47 -19.26
CA SER A 105 15.96 -16.55 -20.30
C SER A 105 16.71 -15.23 -20.50
N ILE A 106 16.02 -14.10 -20.37
CA ILE A 106 16.64 -12.77 -20.42
C ILE A 106 17.50 -12.52 -19.18
N PHE A 107 17.01 -12.90 -17.99
CA PHE A 107 17.75 -12.77 -16.72
C PHE A 107 18.96 -13.69 -16.61
N LEU A 108 18.97 -14.83 -17.32
CA LEU A 108 20.12 -15.74 -17.40
C LEU A 108 21.36 -15.06 -18.03
N PHE A 109 21.15 -14.06 -18.89
CA PHE A 109 22.24 -13.28 -19.50
C PHE A 109 22.74 -12.13 -18.60
N LEU A 110 21.92 -11.66 -17.65
CA LEU A 110 22.21 -10.49 -16.81
C LEU A 110 22.74 -10.88 -15.42
N PHE A 111 22.23 -11.96 -14.82
CA PHE A 111 22.67 -12.50 -13.53
C PHE A 111 22.55 -14.04 -13.54
N PRO A 112 23.56 -14.75 -14.06
CA PRO A 112 23.50 -16.20 -14.34
C PRO A 112 23.04 -17.09 -13.16
N PRO A 113 23.52 -16.93 -11.92
CA PRO A 113 23.12 -17.82 -10.82
C PRO A 113 21.66 -17.61 -10.37
N LEU A 114 21.12 -16.39 -10.50
CA LEU A 114 19.74 -16.08 -10.11
C LEU A 114 18.74 -16.36 -11.25
N GLY A 115 19.17 -16.15 -12.50
CA GLY A 115 18.39 -16.44 -13.70
C GLY A 115 18.14 -17.95 -13.90
N PHE A 116 19.14 -18.79 -13.62
CA PHE A 116 19.00 -20.25 -13.72
C PHE A 116 17.91 -20.80 -12.79
N PHE A 117 17.83 -20.29 -11.55
CA PHE A 117 16.81 -20.70 -10.58
C PHE A 117 15.38 -20.34 -11.04
N LEU A 118 15.20 -19.14 -11.61
CA LEU A 118 13.91 -18.71 -12.16
C LEU A 118 13.52 -19.49 -13.41
N PHE A 119 14.49 -19.87 -14.24
CA PHE A 119 14.25 -20.67 -15.43
C PHE A 119 13.79 -22.09 -15.09
N ILE A 120 14.48 -22.77 -14.16
CA ILE A 120 14.11 -24.13 -13.72
C ILE A 120 12.72 -24.14 -13.07
N THR A 121 12.42 -23.18 -12.20
CA THR A 121 11.10 -23.08 -11.56
C THR A 121 9.97 -22.83 -12.56
N GLY A 122 10.19 -21.96 -13.56
CA GLY A 122 9.26 -21.73 -14.66
C GLY A 122 9.06 -22.97 -15.55
N PHE A 123 10.14 -23.69 -15.86
CA PHE A 123 10.11 -24.89 -16.68
C PHE A 123 9.31 -26.02 -16.01
N ILE A 124 9.54 -26.27 -14.72
CA ILE A 124 8.78 -27.26 -13.94
C ILE A 124 7.28 -26.92 -13.92
N SER A 125 6.95 -25.64 -13.71
CA SER A 125 5.55 -25.19 -13.72
C SER A 125 4.87 -25.39 -15.09
N TYR A 126 5.59 -25.14 -16.19
CA TYR A 126 5.10 -25.37 -17.55
C TYR A 126 4.86 -26.86 -17.85
N ILE A 127 5.75 -27.75 -17.39
CA ILE A 127 5.59 -29.20 -17.56
C ILE A 127 4.35 -29.72 -16.80
N ILE A 128 4.15 -29.29 -15.55
CA ILE A 128 2.98 -29.67 -14.74
C ILE A 128 1.68 -29.18 -15.40
N SER A 129 1.71 -27.94 -15.88
CA SER A 129 0.63 -27.33 -16.66
C SER A 129 0.28 -28.15 -17.92
N TYR A 130 1.29 -28.55 -18.69
CA TYR A 130 1.12 -29.31 -19.93
C TYR A 130 0.53 -30.70 -19.66
N LEU A 131 1.03 -31.40 -18.63
CA LEU A 131 0.53 -32.71 -18.22
C LEU A 131 -0.91 -32.65 -17.72
N THR A 132 -1.25 -31.61 -16.96
CA THR A 132 -2.61 -31.41 -16.43
C THR A 132 -3.61 -31.15 -17.56
N LEU A 133 -3.27 -30.31 -18.55
CA LEU A 133 -4.11 -30.10 -19.74
C LEU A 133 -4.27 -31.37 -20.58
N LYS A 134 -3.20 -32.16 -20.72
CA LYS A 134 -3.24 -33.43 -21.48
C LYS A 134 -4.16 -34.44 -20.79
N HIS A 135 -4.07 -34.56 -19.47
CA HIS A 135 -4.93 -35.44 -18.68
C HIS A 135 -6.40 -35.00 -18.72
N GLU A 136 -6.67 -33.69 -18.63
CA GLU A 136 -8.04 -33.15 -18.70
C GLU A 136 -8.68 -33.39 -20.09
N LYS A 137 -7.90 -33.29 -21.17
CA LYS A 137 -8.37 -33.60 -22.53
C LYS A 137 -8.70 -35.08 -22.73
N ASN A 138 -7.92 -36.00 -22.16
CA ASN A 138 -8.22 -37.42 -22.26
C ASN A 138 -9.48 -37.79 -21.46
N LYS A 139 -9.63 -37.27 -20.23
CA LYS A 139 -10.80 -37.52 -19.39
C LYS A 139 -12.13 -37.05 -20.00
N ARG A 140 -12.12 -36.02 -20.85
CA ARG A 140 -13.32 -35.53 -21.58
C ARG A 140 -13.67 -36.36 -22.82
N LYS A 141 -12.79 -37.25 -23.29
CA LYS A 141 -13.04 -38.14 -24.43
C LYS A 141 -13.65 -39.48 -24.01
N ASP A 142 -13.49 -39.84 -22.74
CA ASP A 142 -13.99 -41.09 -22.15
C ASP A 142 -15.39 -40.93 -21.52
N ILE A 143 -16.03 -39.75 -21.69
CA ILE A 143 -17.41 -39.42 -21.30
C ILE A 143 -18.19 -39.14 -22.59
#